data_AF-A0A6M0QB00-F1
#
_entry.id   AF-A0A6M0QB00-F1
#
_cell.length_a   1.000
_cell.length_b   1.000
_cell.length_c   1.000
_cell.angle_alpha   90.00
_cell.angle_beta   90.00
_cell.angle_gamma   90.00
#
_symmetry.space_group_name_H-M   'P 1'
#
loop_
_entity.id
_entity.type
_entity.pdbx_description
1 polymer ?
#
loop_
_entity_poly.entity_id
_entity_poly.type
_entity_poly.pdbx_seq_one_letter_code
_entity_poly.pdbx_strand_id
1 'polypeptide(L)'
;MSFNWEKWERTRKLGLVRFVLLYGILLYGTVVFFVLLGLAVILRIDQTITEHITRALFLGLVFGIYYYLTTESKYKKHIKDKS
;
A
#
# COMPACT_ATOMS: atom_id res chain seq x y z
N MET A 1 21.30 -21.74 -19.74
CA MET A 1 20.35 -21.50 -18.65
C MET A 1 19.05 -21.00 -19.26
N SER A 2 17.98 -21.79 -19.25
CA SER A 2 16.66 -21.28 -19.66
C SER A 2 16.15 -20.34 -18.57
N PHE A 3 15.83 -19.11 -18.95
CA PHE A 3 15.22 -18.14 -18.02
C PHE A 3 13.81 -18.62 -17.68
N ASN A 4 13.60 -19.00 -16.42
CA ASN A 4 12.33 -19.57 -15.97
C ASN A 4 11.36 -18.44 -15.60
N TRP A 5 10.61 -17.98 -16.61
CA TRP A 5 9.70 -16.84 -16.52
C TRP A 5 8.65 -16.98 -15.40
N GLU A 6 8.08 -18.17 -15.21
CA GLU A 6 7.09 -18.41 -14.15
C GLU A 6 7.65 -18.20 -12.74
N LYS A 7 8.86 -18.70 -12.49
CA LYS A 7 9.54 -18.53 -11.19
C LYS A 7 9.86 -17.06 -10.92
N TRP A 8 10.29 -16.33 -11.95
CA TRP A 8 10.58 -14.91 -11.84
C TRP A 8 9.30 -14.10 -11.57
N GLU A 9 8.20 -14.39 -12.25
CA GLU A 9 6.93 -13.68 -12.06
C GLU A 9 6.34 -13.91 -10.66
N ARG A 10 6.40 -15.15 -10.16
CA ARG A 10 5.94 -15.48 -8.81
C ARG A 10 6.76 -14.76 -7.74
N THR A 11 8.09 -14.68 -7.91
CA THR A 11 8.99 -13.96 -7.00
C THR A 11 8.73 -12.46 -7.03
N ARG A 12 8.50 -11.88 -8.22
CA ARG A 12 8.16 -10.47 -8.38
C ARG A 12 6.86 -10.11 -7.66
N LYS A 13 5.80 -10.91 -7.85
CA LYS A 13 4.50 -10.67 -7.18
C LYS A 13 4.63 -10.70 -5.67
N LEU A 14 5.34 -11.69 -5.11
CA LEU A 14 5.61 -11.77 -3.67
C LEU A 14 6.39 -10.56 -3.15
N GLY A 15 7.43 -10.13 -3.87
CA GLY A 15 8.20 -8.94 -3.52
C GLY A 15 7.36 -7.67 -3.54
N LEU A 16 6.51 -7.51 -4.56
CA LEU A 16 5.64 -6.35 -4.71
C LEU A 16 4.54 -6.32 -3.63
N VAL A 17 3.92 -7.45 -3.30
CA VAL A 17 2.93 -7.55 -2.21
C VAL A 17 3.58 -7.16 -0.88
N ARG A 18 4.75 -7.71 -0.55
CA ARG A 18 5.46 -7.39 0.69
C ARG A 18 5.88 -5.93 0.74
N PHE A 19 6.42 -5.41 -0.36
CA PHE A 19 6.79 -4.00 -0.48
C PHE A 19 5.58 -3.11 -0.24
N VAL A 20 4.46 -3.39 -0.88
CA VAL A 20 3.26 -2.56 -0.78
C VAL A 20 2.57 -2.69 0.57
N LEU A 21 2.56 -3.86 1.20
CA LEU A 21 2.06 -4.01 2.57
C LEU A 21 2.94 -3.26 3.57
N LEU A 22 4.26 -3.41 3.48
CA LEU A 22 5.18 -2.72 4.37
C LEU A 22 5.17 -1.20 4.12
N TYR A 23 5.40 -0.73 2.89
CA TYR A 23 5.41 0.70 2.60
C TYR A 23 4.03 1.36 2.68
N GLY A 24 2.97 0.66 2.26
CA GLY A 24 1.60 1.17 2.37
C GLY A 24 1.17 1.33 3.83
N ILE A 25 1.37 0.31 4.66
CA ILE A 25 0.93 0.39 6.06
C ILE A 25 1.88 1.27 6.87
N LEU A 26 3.20 1.11 6.73
CA LEU A 26 4.15 1.85 7.57
C LEU A 26 4.27 3.32 7.16
N LEU A 27 4.34 3.62 5.86
CA LEU A 27 4.59 4.99 5.38
C LEU A 27 3.28 5.76 5.24
N TYR A 28 2.30 5.24 4.50
CA TYR A 28 1.00 5.91 4.37
C TYR A 28 0.19 5.85 5.66
N GLY A 29 0.20 4.73 6.39
CA GLY A 29 -0.51 4.63 7.68
C GLY A 29 0.03 5.64 8.70
N THR A 30 1.35 5.84 8.77
CA THR A 30 1.95 6.85 9.66
C THR A 30 1.56 8.27 9.25
N VAL A 31 1.62 8.60 7.95
CA VAL A 31 1.20 9.93 7.47
C VAL A 31 -0.29 10.17 7.77
N VAL A 32 -1.16 9.19 7.48
CA VAL A 32 -2.60 9.28 7.76
C VAL A 32 -2.87 9.43 9.25
N PHE A 33 -2.14 8.71 10.11
CA PHE A 33 -2.26 8.84 11.56
C PHE A 33 -1.98 10.27 12.03
N PHE A 34 -0.86 10.87 11.60
CA PHE A 34 -0.53 12.25 11.98
C PHE A 34 -1.53 13.27 11.43
N VAL A 35 -2.04 13.07 10.22
CA VAL A 35 -3.08 13.94 9.63
C VAL A 35 -4.38 13.85 10.43
N LEU A 36 -4.84 12.64 10.76
CA LEU A 36 -6.06 12.44 11.55
C LEU A 36 -5.91 12.98 12.97
N LEU A 37 -4.75 12.78 13.59
CA LEU A 37 -4.47 13.30 14.93
C LEU A 37 -4.43 14.84 14.93
N GLY A 38 -3.78 15.45 13.93
CA GLY A 38 -3.78 16.90 13.77
C GLY A 38 -5.19 17.47 13.55
N LEU A 39 -6.00 16.83 12.71
CA LEU A 39 -7.41 17.20 12.49
C LEU A 39 -8.23 17.08 13.77
N ALA A 40 -8.08 16.01 14.55
CA ALA A 40 -8.80 15.82 15.80
C ALA A 40 -8.47 16.91 16.83
N VAL A 41 -7.18 17.29 16.94
CA VAL A 41 -6.74 18.39 17.80
C VAL A 41 -7.33 19.73 17.35
N ILE A 42 -7.33 20.03 16.05
CA ILE A 42 -7.87 21.29 15.50
C ILE A 42 -9.39 21.36 15.68
N LEU A 43 -10.09 20.26 15.41
CA LEU A 43 -11.56 20.19 15.41
C LEU A 43 -12.15 19.85 16.79
N ARG A 44 -11.30 19.67 17.82
CA ARG A 44 -11.69 19.24 19.19
C ARG A 44 -12.58 18.00 19.18
N ILE A 45 -12.28 17.06 18.30
CA ILE A 45 -13.01 15.81 18.20
C ILE A 45 -12.49 14.89 19.29
N ASP A 46 -13.38 14.45 20.18
CA ASP A 46 -13.04 13.52 21.25
C ASP A 46 -12.99 12.10 20.67
N GLN A 47 -11.81 11.73 20.18
CA GLN A 47 -11.52 10.41 19.61
C GLN A 47 -10.35 9.79 20.34
N THR A 48 -10.45 8.49 20.62
CA THR A 48 -9.36 7.77 21.28
C THR A 48 -8.19 7.56 20.32
N ILE A 49 -6.96 7.52 20.85
CA ILE A 49 -5.76 7.20 20.06
C ILE A 49 -5.93 5.87 19.31
N THR A 50 -6.58 4.89 19.93
CA THR A 50 -6.90 3.59 19.34
C THR A 50 -7.74 3.72 18.06
N GLU A 51 -8.75 4.59 18.04
CA GLU A 51 -9.56 4.85 16.84
C GLU A 51 -8.74 5.44 15.70
N HIS A 52 -7.82 6.36 16.01
CA HIS A 52 -6.91 6.94 15.02
C HIS A 52 -5.99 5.87 14.42
N ILE A 53 -5.44 4.98 15.26
CA ILE A 53 -4.60 3.86 14.81
C ILE A 53 -5.40 2.92 13.91
N THR A 54 -6.60 2.50 14.32
CA THR A 54 -7.43 1.58 13.54
C THR A 54 -7.81 2.18 12.18
N ARG A 55 -8.21 3.47 12.13
CA ARG A 55 -8.52 4.16 10.87
C ARG A 55 -7.28 4.30 9.98
N ALA A 56 -6.13 4.66 10.55
CA ALA A 56 -4.89 4.81 9.82
C ALA A 56 -4.40 3.47 9.22
N LEU A 57 -4.50 2.37 9.98
CA LEU A 57 -4.17 1.03 9.49
C LEU A 57 -5.12 0.60 8.37
N PHE A 58 -6.43 0.81 8.54
CA PHE A 58 -7.41 0.46 7.53
C PHE A 58 -7.20 1.26 6.23
N LEU A 59 -7.06 2.58 6.33
CA LEU A 59 -6.81 3.45 5.18
C LEU A 59 -5.46 3.15 4.51
N GLY A 60 -4.40 2.91 5.30
CA GLY A 60 -3.08 2.54 4.79
C GLY A 60 -3.12 1.21 4.03
N LEU A 61 -3.90 0.23 4.50
CA LEU A 61 -4.08 -1.04 3.82
C LEU A 61 -4.88 -0.88 2.51
N VAL A 62 -5.96 -0.11 2.51
CA VAL A 62 -6.74 0.18 1.30
C VAL A 62 -5.89 0.89 0.24
N PHE A 63 -5.13 1.92 0.64
CA PHE A 63 -4.21 2.62 -0.25
C PHE A 63 -3.09 1.71 -0.77
N GLY A 64 -2.55 0.84 0.09
CA GLY A 64 -1.60 -0.19 -0.30
C GLY A 64 -2.19 -1.07 -1.41
N ILE A 65 -3.36 -1.67 -1.20
CA ILE A 65 -4.01 -2.51 -2.22
C ILE A 65 -4.25 -1.74 -3.53
N TYR A 66 -4.72 -0.50 -3.46
CA TYR A 66 -4.91 0.32 -4.65
C TYR A 66 -3.59 0.55 -5.41
N TYR A 67 -2.51 0.88 -4.69
CA TYR A 67 -1.17 1.05 -5.28
C TYR A 67 -0.65 -0.26 -5.91
N TYR A 68 -0.91 -1.40 -5.26
CA TYR A 68 -0.59 -2.72 -5.80
C TYR A 68 -1.29 -2.96 -7.14
N LEU A 69 -2.60 -2.77 -7.20
CA LEU A 69 -3.42 -3.01 -8.40
C LEU A 69 -3.01 -2.11 -9.56
N THR A 70 -2.78 -0.82 -9.29
CA THR A 70 -2.36 0.15 -10.32
C THR A 70 -0.96 -0.17 -10.86
N THR A 71 -0.03 -0.56 -9.99
CA THR A 71 1.32 -0.96 -10.39
C THR A 71 1.30 -2.24 -11.21
N GLU A 72 0.51 -3.24 -10.80
CA GLU A 72 0.37 -4.50 -11.55
C GLU A 72 -0.29 -4.26 -12.92
N SER A 73 -1.29 -3.39 -13.01
CA SER A 73 -1.95 -3.01 -14.26
C SER A 73 -0.99 -2.34 -15.25
N LYS A 74 -0.22 -1.34 -14.79
CA LYS A 74 0.82 -0.67 -15.60
C LYS A 74 1.88 -1.65 -16.09
N TYR A 75 2.30 -2.57 -15.23
CA TYR A 75 3.28 -3.59 -15.59
C TYR A 75 2.77 -4.53 -16.69
N LYS A 76 1.54 -5.04 -16.56
CA LYS A 76 0.92 -5.90 -17.59
C LYS A 76 0.79 -5.17 -18.93
N LYS A 77 0.43 -3.89 -18.90
CA LYS A 77 0.38 -3.05 -20.09
C LYS A 77 1.76 -2.92 -20.76
N HIS A 78 2.80 -2.66 -19.98
CA HIS A 78 4.17 -2.51 -20.50
C HIS A 78 4.75 -3.79 -21.11
N ILE A 79 4.42 -4.96 -20.56
CA ILE A 79 4.78 -6.24 -21.20
C ILE A 79 4.03 -6.43 -22.51
N LYS A 80 2.73 -6.15 -22.53
CA LYS A 80 1.91 -6.33 -23.72
C LYS A 80 2.35 -5.44 -24.88
N ASP A 81 2.78 -4.21 -24.59
CA ASP A 81 3.30 -3.27 -25.60
C ASP A 81 4.70 -3.66 -26.11
N LYS A 82 5.42 -4.56 -25.41
CA LYS A 82 6.76 -5.05 -25.79
C LYS A 82 6.78 -6.47 -26.34
N SER A 83 5.63 -7.15 -26.39
CA SER A 83 5.43 -8.49 -26.96
C SER A 83 4.87 -8.41 -28.38
#